data_AF-A0A930HVW1-F1
#
_entry.id   AF-A0A930HVW1-F1
#
_cell.length_a   1.000
_cell.length_b   1.000
_cell.length_c   1.000
_cell.angle_alpha   90.00
_cell.angle_beta   90.00
_cell.angle_gamma   90.00
#
_symmetry.space_group_name_H-M   'P 1'
#
loop_
_entity.id
_entity.type
_entity.pdbx_description
1 polymer ?
#
loop_
_entity_poly.entity_id
_entity_poly.type
_entity_poly.pdbx_seq_one_letter_code
_entity_poly.pdbx_strand_id
1 'polypeptide(L)'
;LTLKLSDLYSKSFRLIQSYGPLGYDAVLGDYKLTYISTYQGETKTADVKLIADQAKKAFILQGLAADIPVAFEEKTNTLTIKPQELAKPQGVTASLILASYAGWFPGADGKATGDLTWGADYTYSATWDAVSIEHPVFPFTPSEAAKKRGHHGLHFFLFEGGSYKSAYSGTTGIHTILEFSLTKK
;
A
#
# COMPACT_ATOMS: atom_id res chain seq x y z
N LEU A 1 10.48 8.99 36.41
CA LEU A 1 11.69 9.66 36.94
C LEU A 1 11.34 10.23 38.31
N THR A 2 12.16 10.01 39.33
CA THR A 2 11.88 10.53 40.68
C THR A 2 13.01 11.47 41.07
N LEU A 3 12.67 12.74 41.32
CA LEU A 3 13.62 13.70 41.86
C LEU A 3 13.43 13.74 43.38
N LYS A 4 14.50 13.44 44.12
CA LYS A 4 14.55 13.49 45.58
C LYS A 4 15.48 14.63 45.97
N LEU A 5 14.93 15.66 46.61
CA LEU A 5 15.71 16.81 47.10
C LEU A 5 16.13 16.63 48.57
N SER A 6 15.36 15.84 49.34
CA SER A 6 15.72 15.33 50.66
C SER A 6 14.80 14.14 51.03
N ASP A 7 14.97 13.56 52.22
CA ASP A 7 14.08 12.50 52.73
C ASP A 7 12.67 13.00 53.07
N LEU A 8 12.45 14.31 53.15
CA LEU A 8 11.17 14.93 53.45
C LEU A 8 10.40 15.36 52.18
N TYR A 9 11.09 15.51 51.04
CA TYR A 9 10.47 15.94 49.78
C TYR A 9 10.88 15.04 48.63
N SER A 10 9.95 14.15 48.26
CA SER A 10 10.00 13.33 47.06
C SER A 10 8.84 13.71 46.14
N LYS A 11 9.13 13.92 44.85
CA LYS A 11 8.08 14.14 43.84
C LYS A 11 8.35 13.24 42.64
N SER A 12 7.35 12.44 42.30
CA SER A 12 7.39 11.54 41.16
C SER A 12 6.91 12.30 39.92
N PHE A 13 7.68 12.22 38.84
CA PHE A 13 7.30 12.77 37.56
C PHE A 13 7.18 11.65 36.53
N ARG A 14 6.08 11.70 35.77
CA ARG A 14 5.87 10.86 34.59
C ARG A 14 6.22 11.69 33.36
N LEU A 15 7.28 11.29 32.67
CA LEU A 15 7.56 11.77 31.32
C LEU A 15 6.74 10.92 30.36
N ILE A 16 5.92 11.57 29.55
CA ILE A 16 5.19 10.95 28.45
C ILE A 16 5.79 11.52 27.18
N GLN A 17 6.52 10.71 26.43
CA GLN A 17 6.96 11.06 25.09
C GLN A 17 5.82 10.70 24.13
N SER A 18 5.14 11.71 23.60
CA SER A 18 4.20 11.56 22.51
C SER A 18 4.91 11.84 21.20
N TYR A 19 4.90 10.88 20.28
CA TYR A 19 5.38 11.11 18.93
C TYR A 19 4.31 11.89 18.15
N GLY A 20 4.74 12.94 17.45
CA GLY A 20 3.89 13.63 16.48
C GLY A 20 3.64 12.77 15.24
N PRO A 21 2.89 13.28 14.25
CA PRO A 21 2.76 12.62 12.95
C PRO A 21 4.14 12.35 12.35
N LEU A 22 4.35 11.18 11.72
CA LEU A 22 5.55 10.96 10.89
C LEU A 22 5.50 11.99 9.76
N GLY A 23 6.48 12.89 9.70
CA GLY A 23 6.59 13.85 8.60
C GLY A 23 6.83 13.15 7.27
N TYR A 24 6.61 13.87 6.17
CA TYR A 24 6.81 13.38 4.79
C TYR A 24 8.13 12.63 4.59
N ASP A 25 9.24 13.23 5.03
CA ASP A 25 10.58 12.64 4.88
C ASP A 25 10.78 11.36 5.72
N ALA A 26 10.06 11.24 6.83
CA ALA A 26 10.11 10.05 7.68
C ALA A 26 9.37 8.85 7.07
N VAL A 27 8.59 9.04 6.01
CA VAL A 27 7.90 7.97 5.26
C VAL A 27 8.69 7.54 4.02
N LEU A 28 9.71 8.30 3.60
CA LEU A 28 10.59 7.90 2.51
C LEU A 28 11.55 6.78 2.93
N GLY A 29 11.97 5.96 1.97
CA GLY A 29 13.04 4.97 2.17
C GLY A 29 12.64 3.54 1.81
N ASP A 30 13.42 2.60 2.33
CA ASP A 30 13.29 1.18 2.03
C ASP A 30 12.31 0.50 2.98
N TYR A 31 11.50 -0.40 2.42
CA TYR A 31 10.42 -1.09 3.11
C TYR A 31 10.47 -2.59 2.82
N LYS A 32 10.02 -3.37 3.80
CA LYS A 32 9.61 -4.75 3.59
C LYS A 32 8.11 -4.77 3.31
N LEU A 33 7.74 -5.24 2.12
CA LEU A 33 6.37 -5.63 1.78
C LEU A 33 6.11 -7.02 2.33
N THR A 34 5.01 -7.20 3.06
CA THR A 34 4.46 -8.52 3.41
C THR A 34 3.11 -8.66 2.71
N TYR A 35 2.85 -9.76 2.00
CA TYR A 35 1.65 -9.92 1.17
C TYR A 35 1.34 -11.39 0.89
N ILE A 36 0.12 -11.69 0.41
CA ILE A 36 -0.19 -12.97 -0.25
C ILE A 36 -0.45 -12.72 -1.74
N SER A 37 -0.06 -13.64 -2.61
CA SER A 37 -0.26 -13.50 -4.07
C SER A 37 -1.57 -14.11 -4.59
N THR A 38 -2.24 -14.90 -3.75
CA THR A 38 -3.48 -15.63 -4.06
C THR A 38 -4.32 -15.72 -2.79
N TYR A 39 -5.63 -15.90 -2.92
CA TYR A 39 -6.52 -16.09 -1.77
C TYR A 39 -6.10 -17.32 -0.95
N GLN A 40 -6.03 -17.14 0.38
CA GLN A 40 -5.52 -18.16 1.33
C GLN A 40 -4.12 -18.69 0.97
N GLY A 41 -3.37 -17.94 0.17
CA GLY A 41 -2.00 -18.28 -0.19
C GLY A 41 -1.03 -18.05 0.96
N GLU A 42 0.18 -18.57 0.79
CA GLU A 42 1.26 -18.34 1.74
C GLU A 42 1.68 -16.86 1.78
N THR A 43 2.04 -16.40 2.98
CA THR A 43 2.64 -15.08 3.17
C THR A 43 4.02 -15.02 2.53
N LYS A 44 4.22 -14.02 1.68
CA LYS A 44 5.45 -13.71 0.98
C LYS A 44 5.98 -12.35 1.42
N THR A 45 7.27 -12.13 1.17
CA THR A 45 7.92 -10.86 1.48
C THR A 45 8.74 -10.38 0.29
N ALA A 46 8.80 -9.07 0.08
CA ALA A 46 9.61 -8.45 -0.94
C ALA A 46 10.18 -7.12 -0.46
N ASP A 47 11.29 -6.71 -1.07
CA ASP A 47 11.89 -5.41 -0.83
C ASP A 47 11.30 -4.39 -1.78
N VAL A 48 10.78 -3.31 -1.22
CA VAL A 48 10.14 -2.21 -1.95
C VAL A 48 10.65 -0.88 -1.41
N LYS A 49 10.38 0.20 -2.13
CA LYS A 49 10.86 1.54 -1.76
C LYS A 49 9.78 2.59 -1.95
N LEU A 50 9.63 3.50 -0.98
CA LEU A 50 8.87 4.73 -1.15
C LEU A 50 9.83 5.87 -1.48
N ILE A 51 9.70 6.42 -2.68
CA ILE A 51 10.45 7.60 -3.13
C ILE A 51 9.50 8.80 -3.28
N ALA A 52 10.07 10.01 -3.26
CA ALA A 52 9.29 11.24 -3.37
C ALA A 52 8.77 11.44 -4.80
N ASP A 53 7.46 11.71 -4.92
CA ASP A 53 6.89 12.41 -6.08
C ASP A 53 6.77 13.90 -5.71
N GLN A 54 7.86 14.64 -5.91
CA GLN A 54 7.94 16.05 -5.53
C GLN A 54 6.93 16.93 -6.29
N ALA A 55 6.55 16.53 -7.51
CA ALA A 55 5.58 17.29 -8.30
C ALA A 55 4.17 17.21 -7.71
N LYS A 56 3.82 16.10 -7.05
CA LYS A 56 2.47 15.85 -6.51
C LYS A 56 2.39 15.88 -4.99
N LYS A 57 3.50 16.14 -4.29
CA LYS A 57 3.63 15.97 -2.83
C LYS A 57 3.12 14.60 -2.38
N ALA A 58 3.47 13.58 -3.16
CA ALA A 58 3.04 12.20 -2.97
C ALA A 58 4.27 11.29 -2.91
N PHE A 59 4.06 9.98 -2.89
CA PHE A 59 5.13 9.00 -2.99
C PHE A 59 4.94 8.12 -4.23
N ILE A 60 6.03 7.49 -4.66
CA ILE A 60 6.01 6.38 -5.62
C ILE A 60 6.52 5.13 -4.89
N LEU A 61 5.72 4.07 -4.91
CA LEU A 61 6.11 2.74 -4.46
C LEU A 61 6.77 1.97 -5.60
N GLN A 62 8.04 1.65 -5.42
CA GLN A 62 8.87 0.90 -6.38
C GLN A 62 9.17 -0.52 -5.86
N GLY A 63 9.62 -1.41 -6.75
CA GLY A 63 9.92 -2.81 -6.42
C GLY A 63 8.81 -3.80 -6.76
N LEU A 64 7.75 -3.33 -7.43
CA LEU A 64 6.66 -4.15 -7.98
C LEU A 64 6.77 -4.23 -9.51
N ALA A 65 5.81 -4.85 -10.18
CA ALA A 65 5.79 -4.93 -11.64
C ALA A 65 5.81 -3.55 -12.32
N ALA A 66 5.25 -2.52 -11.68
CA ALA A 66 5.42 -1.13 -12.05
C ALA A 66 5.39 -0.22 -10.81
N ASP A 67 5.87 1.01 -11.01
CA ASP A 67 5.85 2.09 -10.03
C ASP A 67 4.41 2.53 -9.74
N ILE A 68 4.02 2.55 -8.47
CA ILE A 68 2.67 2.93 -8.03
C ILE A 68 2.68 4.30 -7.36
N PRO A 69 1.95 5.30 -7.87
CA PRO A 69 1.65 6.51 -7.12
C PRO A 69 0.84 6.25 -5.84
N VAL A 70 1.36 6.74 -4.72
CA VAL A 70 0.76 6.64 -3.38
C VAL A 70 0.52 8.04 -2.84
N ALA A 71 -0.74 8.42 -2.63
CA ALA A 71 -1.08 9.68 -1.99
C ALA A 71 -0.75 9.64 -0.50
N PHE A 72 -0.39 10.78 0.08
CA PHE A 72 -0.07 10.91 1.49
C PHE A 72 -0.86 12.05 2.13
N GLU A 73 -1.56 11.73 3.21
CA GLU A 73 -2.19 12.72 4.10
C GLU A 73 -1.35 12.83 5.37
N GLU A 74 -0.64 13.95 5.51
CA GLU A 74 0.30 14.19 6.60
C GLU A 74 -0.38 14.28 7.97
N LYS A 75 -1.61 14.83 8.03
CA LYS A 75 -2.32 15.01 9.31
C LYS A 75 -2.70 13.69 9.96
N THR A 76 -2.97 12.66 9.15
CA THR A 76 -3.44 11.36 9.60
C THR A 76 -2.43 10.25 9.36
N ASN A 77 -1.27 10.56 8.77
CA ASN A 77 -0.26 9.58 8.39
C ASN A 77 -0.84 8.47 7.52
N THR A 78 -1.72 8.84 6.59
CA THR A 78 -2.42 7.88 5.75
C THR A 78 -1.80 7.83 4.36
N LEU A 79 -1.38 6.64 3.96
CA LEU A 79 -1.02 6.30 2.59
C LEU A 79 -2.26 5.81 1.86
N THR A 80 -2.50 6.27 0.63
CA THR A 80 -3.64 5.83 -0.19
C THR A 80 -3.21 5.50 -1.60
N ILE A 81 -3.62 4.33 -2.07
CA ILE A 81 -3.46 3.85 -3.44
C ILE A 81 -4.84 3.83 -4.11
N LYS A 82 -4.93 4.44 -5.29
CA LYS A 82 -6.14 4.49 -6.12
C LYS A 82 -5.94 3.65 -7.40
N PRO A 83 -7.03 3.14 -8.02
CA PRO A 83 -6.95 2.52 -9.33
C PRO A 83 -6.55 3.62 -10.31
N GLN A 84 -5.61 3.31 -11.19
CA GLN A 84 -5.11 4.30 -12.14
C GLN A 84 -4.44 3.62 -13.31
N GLU A 85 -4.48 4.25 -14.47
CA GLU A 85 -3.66 3.79 -15.57
C GLU A 85 -2.20 4.19 -15.34
N LEU A 86 -1.26 3.27 -15.58
CA LEU A 86 0.16 3.55 -15.47
C LEU A 86 0.76 3.75 -16.87
N ALA A 87 1.67 4.72 -16.99
CA ALA A 87 2.37 4.95 -18.25
C ALA A 87 3.19 3.71 -18.65
N LYS A 88 3.00 3.18 -19.86
CA LYS A 88 3.71 1.97 -20.32
C LYS A 88 5.13 2.23 -20.81
N PRO A 89 6.01 1.24 -20.69
CA PRO A 89 7.11 1.07 -21.62
C PRO A 89 6.56 0.59 -22.97
N GLN A 90 6.98 1.21 -24.09
CA GLN A 90 6.89 0.66 -25.46
C GLN A 90 5.50 0.69 -26.17
N GLY A 91 4.69 1.74 -26.00
CA GLY A 91 3.63 2.08 -26.99
C GLY A 91 2.35 1.23 -26.97
N VAL A 92 2.00 0.62 -25.84
CA VAL A 92 0.70 -0.04 -25.61
C VAL A 92 0.10 0.51 -24.29
N THR A 93 -1.19 0.36 -23.92
CA THR A 93 -1.83 0.92 -22.66
C THR A 93 -1.96 -0.04 -21.45
N ALA A 94 -1.32 0.24 -20.30
CA ALA A 94 -1.20 -0.67 -19.13
C ALA A 94 -2.03 -0.05 -18.03
N SER A 95 -3.08 -0.75 -17.64
CA SER A 95 -3.96 -0.27 -16.60
C SER A 95 -3.55 -0.97 -15.30
N LEU A 96 -3.14 -0.20 -14.28
CA LEU A 96 -3.14 -0.72 -12.91
C LEU A 96 -4.58 -0.62 -12.43
N ILE A 97 -5.27 -1.75 -12.38
CA ILE A 97 -6.54 -1.79 -11.66
C ILE A 97 -6.29 -2.51 -10.35
N LEU A 98 -6.86 -1.98 -9.28
CA LEU A 98 -6.75 -2.58 -7.98
C LEU A 98 -7.41 -3.97 -8.03
N ALA A 99 -6.70 -5.02 -7.58
CA ALA A 99 -7.18 -6.39 -7.68
C ALA A 99 -8.39 -6.62 -6.79
N SER A 100 -9.36 -7.31 -7.38
CA SER A 100 -10.30 -8.06 -6.58
C SER A 100 -9.62 -9.17 -5.78
N TYR A 101 -10.14 -9.52 -4.59
CA TYR A 101 -9.91 -10.83 -3.97
C TYR A 101 -10.22 -11.91 -5.00
N ALA A 102 -9.39 -12.95 -4.98
CA ALA A 102 -9.46 -14.02 -5.94
C ALA A 102 -10.88 -14.62 -6.02
N GLY A 103 -11.28 -14.89 -7.24
CA GLY A 103 -12.56 -15.52 -7.58
C GLY A 103 -13.11 -15.01 -8.90
N TRP A 104 -12.74 -13.78 -9.28
CA TRP A 104 -13.35 -13.12 -10.42
C TRP A 104 -12.43 -12.55 -11.50
N PHE A 105 -11.12 -12.87 -11.44
CA PHE A 105 -10.22 -12.45 -12.51
C PHE A 105 -8.90 -13.23 -12.66
N PRO A 106 -8.55 -13.59 -13.92
CA PRO A 106 -9.54 -13.93 -14.94
C PRO A 106 -10.30 -15.16 -14.43
N GLY A 107 -11.63 -15.17 -14.54
CA GLY A 107 -12.42 -16.38 -14.32
C GLY A 107 -11.92 -17.55 -15.16
N ALA A 108 -12.55 -18.70 -14.98
CA ALA A 108 -12.10 -19.97 -15.56
C ALA A 108 -11.94 -19.96 -17.10
N ASP A 109 -12.51 -18.98 -17.81
CA ASP A 109 -12.43 -18.79 -19.27
C ASP A 109 -11.41 -17.73 -19.73
N GLY A 110 -10.55 -17.24 -18.82
CA GLY A 110 -9.59 -16.18 -19.15
C GLY A 110 -10.20 -14.78 -19.18
N LYS A 111 -11.49 -14.60 -18.85
CA LYS A 111 -12.16 -13.30 -18.84
C LYS A 111 -12.37 -12.75 -17.45
N ALA A 112 -12.50 -11.44 -17.38
CA ALA A 112 -13.18 -10.77 -16.30
C ALA A 112 -14.48 -11.48 -15.93
N THR A 113 -14.70 -11.90 -14.69
CA THR A 113 -16.06 -12.27 -14.27
C THR A 113 -16.76 -11.14 -13.49
N GLY A 114 -16.10 -9.99 -13.31
CA GLY A 114 -16.70 -8.74 -12.84
C GLY A 114 -16.21 -7.51 -13.58
N ASP A 115 -16.88 -6.37 -13.39
CA ASP A 115 -16.46 -5.09 -13.98
C ASP A 115 -15.07 -4.68 -13.46
N LEU A 116 -14.12 -4.49 -14.38
CA LEU A 116 -12.92 -3.71 -14.10
C LEU A 116 -13.35 -2.27 -13.81
N THR A 117 -13.45 -1.90 -12.54
CA THR A 117 -13.89 -0.56 -12.14
C THR A 117 -12.70 0.32 -11.75
N TRP A 118 -12.61 1.49 -12.38
CA TRP A 118 -11.69 2.57 -12.02
C TRP A 118 -12.36 3.60 -11.11
N GLY A 119 -13.44 3.20 -10.41
CA GLY A 119 -14.16 4.11 -9.53
C GLY A 119 -13.21 4.72 -8.49
N ALA A 120 -13.29 6.05 -8.34
CA ALA A 120 -12.42 6.78 -7.42
C ALA A 120 -12.62 6.39 -5.94
N ASP A 121 -13.70 5.66 -5.64
CA ASP A 121 -14.11 5.13 -4.34
C ASP A 121 -13.47 3.78 -3.99
N TYR A 122 -12.88 3.07 -4.95
CA TYR A 122 -12.15 1.83 -4.72
C TYR A 122 -10.71 2.18 -4.35
N THR A 123 -10.36 2.27 -3.06
CA THR A 123 -9.00 2.65 -2.64
C THR A 123 -8.42 1.67 -1.65
N TYR A 124 -7.09 1.60 -1.56
CA TYR A 124 -6.39 0.93 -0.46
C TYR A 124 -5.71 1.97 0.38
N SER A 125 -5.99 1.98 1.68
CA SER A 125 -5.40 2.94 2.59
C SER A 125 -4.78 2.26 3.79
N ALA A 126 -3.67 2.82 4.24
CA ALA A 126 -2.99 2.41 5.46
C ALA A 126 -2.66 3.65 6.28
N THR A 127 -3.05 3.65 7.54
CA THR A 127 -2.59 4.63 8.53
C THR A 127 -1.48 3.99 9.35
N TRP A 128 -0.42 4.75 9.62
CA TRP A 128 0.63 4.29 10.53
C TRP A 128 0.02 3.83 11.86
N ASP A 129 0.42 2.65 12.34
CA ASP A 129 -0.15 2.02 13.54
C ASP A 129 0.12 2.79 14.85
N ALA A 130 0.98 3.82 14.83
CA ALA A 130 1.38 4.64 15.98
C ALA A 130 2.01 3.87 17.16
N VAL A 131 2.33 2.59 16.98
CA VAL A 131 2.97 1.72 17.98
C VAL A 131 4.38 1.33 17.51
N SER A 132 4.55 1.10 16.22
CA SER A 132 5.81 0.75 15.58
C SER A 132 6.59 2.02 15.24
N ILE A 133 7.23 2.61 16.23
CA ILE A 133 7.90 3.92 16.11
C ILE A 133 9.24 3.82 15.37
N GLU A 134 10.03 2.77 15.64
CA GLU A 134 11.34 2.56 15.01
C GLU A 134 11.20 2.04 13.57
N HIS A 135 10.22 1.17 13.35
CA HIS A 135 9.90 0.58 12.05
C HIS A 135 8.43 0.82 11.69
N PRO A 136 8.05 2.04 11.25
CA PRO A 136 6.68 2.36 10.87
C PRO A 136 6.00 1.29 10.01
N VAL A 137 4.85 0.80 10.49
CA VAL A 137 4.04 -0.20 9.80
C VAL A 137 2.78 0.45 9.24
N PHE A 138 2.51 0.14 7.97
CA PHE A 138 1.33 0.57 7.21
C PHE A 138 0.55 -0.66 6.73
N PRO A 139 -0.44 -1.15 7.50
CA PRO A 139 -1.31 -2.23 7.09
C PRO A 139 -2.40 -1.70 6.13
N PHE A 140 -2.35 -2.11 4.86
CA PHE A 140 -3.29 -1.61 3.86
C PHE A 140 -4.64 -2.34 3.97
N THR A 141 -5.71 -1.55 3.94
CA THR A 141 -7.07 -2.04 3.96
C THR A 141 -7.85 -1.48 2.76
N PRO A 142 -8.70 -2.29 2.11
CA PRO A 142 -9.60 -1.80 1.07
C PRO A 142 -10.66 -0.86 1.64
N SER A 143 -11.13 0.08 0.81
CA SER A 143 -12.31 0.89 1.10
C SER A 143 -13.57 0.02 1.24
N GLU A 144 -14.63 0.55 1.84
CA GLU A 144 -15.90 -0.18 1.97
C GLU A 144 -16.52 -0.52 0.61
N ALA A 145 -16.36 0.33 -0.41
CA ALA A 145 -16.79 0.04 -1.77
C ALA A 145 -16.01 -1.14 -2.36
N ALA A 146 -14.69 -1.16 -2.17
CA ALA A 146 -13.83 -2.27 -2.56
C ALA A 146 -14.22 -3.57 -1.84
N LYS A 147 -14.40 -3.55 -0.51
CA LYS A 147 -14.84 -4.73 0.26
C LYS A 147 -16.17 -5.30 -0.25
N LYS A 148 -17.17 -4.45 -0.52
CA LYS A 148 -18.48 -4.87 -1.04
C LYS A 148 -18.41 -5.57 -2.39
N ARG A 149 -17.45 -5.18 -3.24
CA ARG A 149 -17.16 -5.85 -4.52
C ARG A 149 -16.19 -7.02 -4.39
N GLY A 150 -15.79 -7.37 -3.17
CA GLY A 150 -14.81 -8.41 -2.91
C GLY A 150 -13.41 -8.02 -3.38
N HIS A 151 -13.03 -6.75 -3.35
CA HIS A 151 -11.68 -6.29 -3.68
C HIS A 151 -10.78 -6.13 -2.45
N HIS A 152 -9.67 -6.85 -2.43
CA HIS A 152 -8.78 -6.98 -1.26
C HIS A 152 -7.27 -6.92 -1.60
N GLY A 153 -6.90 -6.48 -2.82
CA GLY A 153 -5.50 -6.25 -3.16
C GLY A 153 -5.26 -5.39 -4.41
N LEU A 154 -4.05 -5.45 -4.97
CA LEU A 154 -3.62 -4.76 -6.18
C LEU A 154 -3.17 -5.77 -7.24
N HIS A 155 -3.55 -5.58 -8.50
CA HIS A 155 -3.20 -6.48 -9.61
C HIS A 155 -2.78 -5.70 -10.85
N PHE A 156 -1.59 -5.98 -11.34
CA PHE A 156 -1.09 -5.38 -12.57
C PHE A 156 -1.47 -6.25 -13.76
N PHE A 157 -2.09 -5.67 -14.79
CA PHE A 157 -2.41 -6.40 -16.02
C PHE A 157 -2.32 -5.56 -17.28
N LEU A 158 -2.33 -6.25 -18.42
CA LEU A 158 -2.35 -5.67 -19.75
C LEU A 158 -3.77 -5.70 -20.31
N PHE A 159 -4.21 -4.54 -20.82
CA PHE A 159 -5.51 -4.36 -21.46
C PHE A 159 -5.33 -4.07 -22.95
N GLU A 160 -6.17 -4.65 -23.79
CA GLU A 160 -6.18 -4.43 -25.24
C GLU A 160 -7.63 -4.47 -25.76
N GLY A 161 -8.05 -3.42 -26.45
CA GLY A 161 -9.35 -3.41 -27.14
C GLY A 161 -10.58 -3.67 -26.25
N GLY A 162 -10.57 -3.27 -24.98
CA GLY A 162 -11.70 -3.51 -24.08
C GLY A 162 -11.59 -4.80 -23.25
N SER A 163 -10.52 -5.59 -23.42
CA SER A 163 -10.37 -6.89 -22.78
C SER A 163 -9.05 -7.05 -22.02
N TYR A 164 -9.09 -7.83 -20.94
CA TYR A 164 -7.88 -8.33 -20.28
C TYR A 164 -7.11 -9.24 -21.23
N LYS A 165 -5.79 -9.04 -21.29
CA LYS A 165 -4.88 -9.85 -22.09
C LYS A 165 -4.09 -10.82 -21.22
N SER A 166 -3.40 -10.30 -20.22
CA SER A 166 -2.54 -11.08 -19.33
C SER A 166 -2.16 -10.26 -18.09
N ALA A 167 -1.65 -10.93 -17.06
CA ALA A 167 -0.95 -10.26 -15.97
C ALA A 167 0.26 -9.50 -16.52
N TYR A 168 0.57 -8.36 -15.91
CA TYR A 168 1.75 -7.57 -16.21
C TYR A 168 2.80 -7.85 -15.14
N SER A 169 3.74 -8.74 -15.46
CA SER A 169 4.77 -9.18 -14.50
C SER A 169 5.90 -8.18 -14.31
N GLY A 170 6.08 -7.23 -15.23
CA GLY A 170 7.19 -6.27 -15.20
C GLY A 170 8.55 -6.96 -15.05
N THR A 171 9.51 -6.27 -14.42
CA THR A 171 10.85 -6.81 -14.16
C THR A 171 10.92 -7.67 -12.90
N THR A 172 10.11 -7.38 -11.87
CA THR A 172 10.18 -8.07 -10.57
C THR A 172 9.32 -9.33 -10.49
N GLY A 173 8.36 -9.51 -11.39
CA GLY A 173 7.40 -10.61 -11.36
C GLY A 173 6.27 -10.43 -10.33
N ILE A 174 6.34 -9.41 -9.46
CA ILE A 174 5.36 -9.17 -8.41
C ILE A 174 4.21 -8.31 -8.96
N HIS A 175 3.19 -8.99 -9.47
CA HIS A 175 2.06 -8.37 -10.15
C HIS A 175 0.72 -8.54 -9.42
N THR A 176 0.67 -9.30 -8.33
CA THR A 176 -0.51 -9.43 -7.46
C THR A 176 -0.08 -9.36 -6.01
N ILE A 177 -0.65 -8.41 -5.27
CA ILE A 177 -0.46 -8.30 -3.82
C ILE A 177 -1.82 -8.18 -3.14
N LEU A 178 -2.13 -9.11 -2.23
CA LEU A 178 -3.34 -9.11 -1.43
C LEU A 178 -2.95 -9.08 0.05
N GLU A 179 -3.86 -8.60 0.91
CA GLU A 179 -3.69 -8.60 2.37
C GLU A 179 -2.29 -8.14 2.80
N PHE A 180 -1.90 -6.95 2.32
CA PHE A 180 -0.51 -6.52 2.35
C PHE A 180 -0.23 -5.40 3.36
N SER A 181 1.02 -5.34 3.82
CA SER A 181 1.53 -4.29 4.68
C SER A 181 2.94 -3.86 4.28
N LEU A 182 3.28 -2.61 4.56
CA LEU A 182 4.63 -2.08 4.43
C LEU A 182 5.22 -1.86 5.83
N THR A 183 6.41 -2.40 6.08
CA THR A 183 7.19 -2.15 7.31
C THR A 183 8.48 -1.46 6.94
N LYS A 184 8.73 -0.26 7.50
CA LYS A 184 9.95 0.50 7.22
C LYS A 184 11.19 -0.22 7.78
N LYS A 185 12.27 -0.28 6.99
CA LYS A 185 13.55 -0.85 7.40
C LYS A 185 14.37 0.12 8.24
#